data_AF-A0A7Y9JXV2-F1
#
_entry.id   AF-A0A7Y9JXV2-F1
#
_cell.length_a   1.000
_cell.length_b   1.000
_cell.length_c   1.000
_cell.angle_alpha   90.00
_cell.angle_beta   90.00
_cell.angle_gamma   90.00
#
_symmetry.space_group_name_H-M   'P 1'
#
loop_
_entity.id
_entity.type
_entity.pdbx_description
1 polymer ?
#
loop_
_entity_poly.entity_id
_entity_poly.type
_entity_poly.pdbx_seq_one_letter_code
_entity_poly.pdbx_strand_id
1 'polypeptide(L)'
;MRDIFDAELKQLGDDLEAMSSRVEQAVTNAGRALLTADLTLAESVIADDLAIDALERDLDERCVRLLAQQQPVATDLRVVVSALRMSASLERMGDLARHVAQVTRARYPEVAVPAGLEETFTQMQDAAVRVARRVTTLLGTRDLALAESIEQDDDLLDELHSDTFAAMLGGEWEHGPQATVDVTLLSRYYERFGDHGVSVARRIVYLVTGATAEALDPAAVRGS
;
A
#
# COMPACT_ATOMS: atom_id res chain seq x y z
N MET A 1 16.36 19.84 -25.25
CA MET A 1 17.04 18.75 -24.51
C MET A 1 16.55 18.73 -23.07
N ARG A 2 16.57 19.86 -22.35
CA ARG A 2 15.95 19.98 -21.02
C ARG A 2 14.44 19.77 -21.02
N ASP A 3 13.72 20.31 -22.00
CA ASP A 3 12.25 20.12 -22.08
C ASP A 3 11.82 18.64 -22.21
N ILE A 4 12.64 17.83 -22.91
CA ILE A 4 12.39 16.38 -23.03
C ILE A 4 12.63 15.69 -21.69
N PHE A 5 13.71 16.07 -20.99
CA PHE A 5 14.01 15.53 -19.67
C PHE A 5 12.94 15.92 -18.63
N ASP A 6 12.50 17.18 -18.63
CA ASP A 6 11.44 17.66 -17.74
C ASP A 6 10.11 16.94 -18.03
N ALA A 7 9.82 16.65 -19.31
CA ALA A 7 8.67 15.84 -19.70
C ALA A 7 8.78 14.39 -19.21
N GLU A 8 9.97 13.78 -19.27
CA GLU A 8 10.23 12.44 -18.72
C GLU A 8 10.10 12.39 -17.19
N LEU A 9 10.56 13.43 -16.48
CA LEU A 9 10.35 13.55 -15.03
C LEU A 9 8.87 13.71 -14.69
N LYS A 10 8.12 14.46 -15.50
CA LYS A 10 6.67 14.55 -15.34
C LYS A 10 6.02 13.18 -15.56
N GLN A 11 6.45 12.44 -16.58
CA GLN A 11 5.93 11.11 -16.88
C GLN A 11 6.11 10.15 -15.71
N LEU A 12 7.23 10.20 -14.98
CA LEU A 12 7.39 9.40 -13.76
C LEU A 12 6.31 9.68 -12.72
N GLY A 13 5.90 10.95 -12.56
CA GLY A 13 4.80 11.31 -11.66
C GLY A 13 3.47 10.76 -12.14
N ASP A 14 3.18 10.90 -13.44
CA ASP A 14 1.95 10.39 -14.05
C ASP A 14 1.88 8.84 -13.95
N ASP A 15 3.01 8.15 -14.12
CA ASP A 15 3.12 6.69 -14.01
C ASP A 15 2.86 6.21 -12.57
N LEU A 16 3.39 6.92 -11.55
CA LEU A 16 3.11 6.63 -10.14
C LEU A 16 1.65 6.85 -9.78
N GLU A 17 1.03 7.91 -10.28
CA GLU A 17 -0.39 8.19 -10.06
C GLU A 17 -1.26 7.07 -10.65
N ALA A 18 -0.98 6.66 -11.89
CA ALA A 18 -1.66 5.54 -12.54
C ALA A 18 -1.49 4.23 -11.76
N MET A 19 -0.28 3.95 -11.27
CA MET A 19 0.01 2.76 -10.46
C MET A 19 -0.74 2.79 -9.13
N SER A 20 -0.74 3.93 -8.43
CA SER A 20 -1.46 4.09 -7.15
C SER A 20 -2.98 3.95 -7.29
N SER A 21 -3.56 4.44 -8.40
CA SER A 21 -4.98 4.24 -8.69
C SER A 21 -5.34 2.76 -8.87
N ARG A 22 -4.46 1.97 -9.50
CA ARG A 22 -4.66 0.51 -9.61
C ARG A 22 -4.54 -0.20 -8.27
N VAL A 23 -3.61 0.22 -7.42
CA VAL A 23 -3.47 -0.28 -6.05
C VAL A 23 -4.73 0.03 -5.22
N GLU A 24 -5.28 1.24 -5.30
CA GLU A 24 -6.55 1.60 -4.63
C GLU A 24 -7.69 0.69 -5.09
N GLN A 25 -7.79 0.45 -6.40
CA GLN A 25 -8.81 -0.45 -6.94
C GLN A 25 -8.61 -1.90 -6.50
N ALA A 26 -7.36 -2.38 -6.47
CA ALA A 26 -7.01 -3.73 -6.05
C ALA A 26 -7.41 -3.97 -4.59
N VAL A 27 -7.02 -3.11 -3.65
CA VAL A 27 -7.37 -3.28 -2.22
C VAL A 27 -8.88 -3.13 -1.99
N THR A 28 -9.54 -2.20 -2.70
CA THR A 28 -11.00 -2.03 -2.62
C THR A 28 -11.73 -3.30 -3.04
N ASN A 29 -11.32 -3.89 -4.15
CA ASN A 29 -11.94 -5.11 -4.67
C ASN A 29 -11.56 -6.35 -3.85
N ALA A 30 -10.32 -6.43 -3.36
CA ALA A 30 -9.84 -7.56 -2.55
C ALA A 30 -10.65 -7.70 -1.26
N GLY A 31 -10.84 -6.61 -0.51
CA GLY A 31 -11.62 -6.67 0.73
C GLY A 31 -13.11 -6.84 0.48
N ARG A 32 -13.67 -6.28 -0.61
CA ARG A 32 -15.05 -6.60 -1.01
C ARG A 32 -15.22 -8.08 -1.29
N ALA A 33 -14.28 -8.70 -2.01
CA ALA A 33 -14.29 -10.13 -2.28
C ALA A 33 -14.21 -10.94 -0.98
N LEU A 34 -13.31 -10.55 -0.07
CA LEU A 34 -13.14 -11.18 1.24
C LEU A 34 -14.43 -11.17 2.08
N LEU A 35 -15.04 -9.99 2.24
CA LEU A 35 -16.20 -9.81 3.11
C LEU A 35 -17.49 -10.43 2.54
N THR A 36 -17.54 -10.69 1.24
CA THR A 36 -18.73 -11.24 0.56
C THR A 36 -18.53 -12.65 -0.01
N ALA A 37 -17.35 -13.26 0.20
CA ALA A 37 -16.92 -14.51 -0.41
C ALA A 37 -17.10 -14.55 -1.95
N ASP A 38 -16.86 -13.42 -2.61
CA ASP A 38 -16.97 -13.30 -4.08
C ASP A 38 -15.71 -13.84 -4.76
N LEU A 39 -15.79 -15.10 -5.22
CA LEU A 39 -14.72 -15.77 -5.95
C LEU A 39 -14.34 -15.05 -7.24
N THR A 40 -15.31 -14.55 -7.99
CA THR A 40 -15.03 -13.94 -9.31
C THR A 40 -14.25 -12.63 -9.13
N LEU A 41 -14.63 -11.82 -8.13
CA LEU A 41 -13.92 -10.61 -7.80
C LEU A 41 -12.52 -10.90 -7.22
N ALA A 42 -12.37 -11.95 -6.42
CA ALA A 42 -11.05 -12.37 -5.94
C ALA A 42 -10.13 -12.78 -7.11
N GLU A 43 -10.64 -13.55 -8.08
CA GLU A 43 -9.87 -13.95 -9.25
C GLU A 43 -9.49 -12.77 -10.15
N SER A 44 -10.38 -11.78 -10.30
CA SER A 44 -10.04 -10.58 -11.07
C SER A 44 -8.91 -9.78 -10.42
N VAL A 45 -8.93 -9.59 -9.09
CA VAL A 45 -7.84 -8.91 -8.37
C VAL A 45 -6.52 -9.64 -8.56
N ILE A 46 -6.51 -10.98 -8.49
CA ILE A 46 -5.31 -11.79 -8.67
C ILE A 46 -4.76 -11.64 -10.10
N ALA A 47 -5.63 -11.55 -11.10
CA ALA A 47 -5.22 -11.39 -12.49
C ALA A 47 -4.72 -9.97 -12.80
N ASP A 48 -5.35 -8.95 -12.21
CA ASP A 48 -5.03 -7.54 -12.46
C ASP A 48 -3.69 -7.10 -11.82
N ASP A 49 -3.20 -7.84 -10.82
CA ASP A 49 -1.90 -7.62 -10.16
C ASP A 49 -0.71 -7.57 -11.14
N LEU A 50 -0.73 -8.42 -12.18
CA LEU A 50 0.30 -8.43 -13.24
C LEU A 50 0.45 -7.08 -13.94
N ALA A 51 -0.62 -6.29 -13.95
CA ALA A 51 -0.66 -4.98 -14.57
C ALA A 51 -0.07 -3.89 -13.65
N ILE A 52 0.02 -4.12 -12.34
CA ILE A 52 0.77 -3.29 -11.38
C ILE A 52 2.26 -3.60 -11.52
N ASP A 53 2.64 -4.88 -11.55
CA ASP A 53 4.03 -5.29 -11.75
C ASP A 53 4.61 -4.77 -13.07
N ALA A 54 3.80 -4.72 -14.13
CA ALA A 54 4.23 -4.19 -15.41
C ALA A 54 4.54 -2.68 -15.34
N LEU A 55 3.71 -1.91 -14.62
CA LEU A 55 3.93 -0.48 -14.41
C LEU A 55 5.18 -0.22 -13.57
N GLU A 56 5.40 -1.03 -12.53
CA GLU A 56 6.62 -0.95 -11.71
C GLU A 56 7.88 -1.16 -12.58
N ARG A 57 7.91 -2.24 -13.36
CA ARG A 57 9.04 -2.57 -14.23
C ARG A 57 9.31 -1.48 -15.27
N ASP A 58 8.26 -0.97 -15.92
CA ASP A 58 8.39 0.09 -16.92
C ASP A 58 8.92 1.40 -16.30
N LEU A 59 8.44 1.75 -15.11
CA LEU A 59 8.90 2.91 -14.35
C LEU A 59 10.37 2.75 -13.93
N ASP A 60 10.73 1.58 -13.42
CA ASP A 60 12.10 1.26 -13.00
C ASP A 60 13.09 1.36 -14.17
N GLU A 61 12.74 0.79 -15.32
CA GLU A 61 13.54 0.93 -16.55
C GLU A 61 13.70 2.39 -16.98
N ARG A 62 12.63 3.19 -16.89
CA ARG A 62 12.68 4.63 -17.22
C ARG A 62 13.59 5.38 -16.25
N CYS A 63 13.48 5.12 -14.95
CA CYS A 63 14.34 5.73 -13.94
C CYS A 63 15.82 5.39 -14.18
N VAL A 64 16.16 4.12 -14.42
CA VAL A 64 17.53 3.70 -14.75
C VAL A 64 18.04 4.41 -16.01
N ARG A 65 17.20 4.53 -17.04
CA ARG A 65 17.53 5.24 -18.28
C ARG A 65 17.82 6.72 -18.04
N LEU A 66 17.01 7.40 -17.22
CA LEU A 66 17.21 8.80 -16.87
C LEU A 66 18.51 9.01 -16.10
N LEU A 67 18.80 8.15 -15.12
CA LEU A 67 20.06 8.18 -14.38
C LEU A 67 21.28 8.01 -15.31
N ALA A 68 21.21 7.04 -16.22
CA ALA A 68 22.33 6.72 -17.10
C ALA A 68 22.57 7.79 -18.18
N GLN A 69 21.50 8.35 -18.76
CA GLN A 69 21.60 9.24 -19.93
C GLN A 69 21.71 10.71 -19.55
N GLN A 70 21.08 11.14 -18.46
CA GLN A 70 20.95 12.57 -18.13
C GLN A 70 21.78 13.00 -16.92
N GLN A 71 22.28 12.04 -16.13
CA GLN A 71 23.11 12.30 -14.93
C GLN A 71 22.51 13.39 -14.03
N PRO A 72 21.24 13.24 -13.59
CA PRO A 72 20.54 14.28 -12.87
C PRO A 72 21.22 14.60 -11.54
N VAL A 73 21.09 15.86 -11.10
CA VAL A 73 21.71 16.37 -9.86
C VAL A 73 20.66 17.00 -8.95
N ALA A 74 20.96 17.05 -7.65
CA ALA A 74 20.13 17.70 -6.62
C ALA A 74 18.64 17.29 -6.70
N THR A 75 17.75 18.20 -7.07
CA THR A 75 16.30 17.97 -7.14
C THR A 75 15.93 16.90 -8.15
N ASP A 76 16.55 16.90 -9.32
CA ASP A 76 16.21 15.96 -10.38
C ASP A 76 16.57 14.53 -9.97
N LEU A 77 17.72 14.37 -9.32
CA LEU A 77 18.13 13.08 -8.75
C LEU A 77 17.15 12.63 -7.66
N ARG A 78 16.69 13.57 -6.83
CA ARG A 78 15.70 13.30 -5.79
C ARG A 78 14.38 12.79 -6.37
N VAL A 79 13.90 13.39 -7.46
CA VAL A 79 12.69 12.95 -8.17
C VAL A 79 12.85 11.50 -8.62
N VAL A 80 13.91 11.20 -9.37
CA VAL A 80 14.12 9.87 -9.95
C VAL A 80 14.29 8.79 -8.88
N VAL A 81 15.09 9.04 -7.84
CA VAL A 81 15.29 8.08 -6.74
C VAL A 81 14.03 7.92 -5.89
N SER A 82 13.25 8.97 -5.69
CA SER A 82 11.98 8.87 -4.95
C SER A 82 10.96 8.08 -5.77
N ALA A 83 10.92 8.27 -7.09
CA ALA A 83 10.04 7.50 -7.97
C ALA A 83 10.32 5.99 -7.89
N LEU A 84 11.59 5.58 -8.00
CA LEU A 84 12.01 4.16 -7.83
C LEU A 84 11.58 3.57 -6.48
N ARG A 85 11.67 4.36 -5.40
CA ARG A 85 11.29 3.85 -4.06
C ARG A 85 9.78 3.78 -3.86
N MET A 86 9.05 4.73 -4.46
CA MET A 86 7.59 4.75 -4.40
C MET A 86 6.98 3.67 -5.28
N SER A 87 7.52 3.41 -6.48
CA SER A 87 7.06 2.32 -7.34
C SER A 87 7.16 0.97 -6.63
N ALA A 88 8.32 0.67 -6.03
CA ALA A 88 8.49 -0.53 -5.24
C ALA A 88 7.46 -0.63 -4.09
N SER A 89 7.25 0.43 -3.30
CA SER A 89 6.23 0.40 -2.23
C SER A 89 4.80 0.21 -2.77
N LEU A 90 4.44 0.83 -3.90
CA LEU A 90 3.14 0.67 -4.53
C LEU A 90 2.93 -0.76 -5.06
N GLU A 91 3.97 -1.39 -5.64
CA GLU A 91 3.92 -2.79 -6.05
C GLU A 91 3.63 -3.68 -4.86
N ARG A 92 4.35 -3.49 -3.75
CA ARG A 92 4.13 -4.24 -2.50
C ARG A 92 2.71 -4.09 -1.96
N MET A 93 2.09 -2.91 -2.09
CA MET A 93 0.69 -2.70 -1.73
C MET A 93 -0.26 -3.51 -2.64
N GLY A 94 -0.02 -3.52 -3.95
CA GLY A 94 -0.75 -4.38 -4.90
C GLY A 94 -0.63 -5.86 -4.56
N ASP A 95 0.60 -6.31 -4.29
CA ASP A 95 0.99 -7.65 -3.88
C ASP A 95 0.19 -8.13 -2.64
N LEU A 96 0.03 -7.24 -1.65
CA LEU A 96 -0.74 -7.50 -0.43
C LEU A 96 -2.25 -7.56 -0.70
N ALA A 97 -2.79 -6.70 -1.57
CA ALA A 97 -4.18 -6.79 -2.02
C ALA A 97 -4.44 -8.13 -2.76
N ARG A 98 -3.50 -8.58 -3.60
CA ARG A 98 -3.55 -9.90 -4.22
C ARG A 98 -3.56 -11.00 -3.17
N HIS A 99 -2.74 -10.93 -2.11
CA HIS A 99 -2.74 -11.94 -1.05
C HIS A 99 -4.09 -12.03 -0.31
N VAL A 100 -4.74 -10.90 -0.04
CA VAL A 100 -6.11 -10.88 0.52
C VAL A 100 -7.10 -11.61 -0.39
N ALA A 101 -7.05 -11.34 -1.70
CA ALA A 101 -7.89 -12.04 -2.68
C ALA A 101 -7.57 -13.54 -2.76
N GLN A 102 -6.30 -13.94 -2.63
CA GLN A 102 -5.90 -15.36 -2.64
C GLN A 102 -6.47 -16.14 -1.45
N VAL A 103 -6.54 -15.54 -0.26
CA VAL A 103 -7.19 -16.15 0.90
C VAL A 103 -8.68 -16.38 0.62
N THR A 104 -9.36 -15.39 0.05
CA THR A 104 -10.78 -15.50 -0.35
C THR A 104 -10.99 -16.67 -1.31
N ARG A 105 -10.20 -16.72 -2.39
CA ARG A 105 -10.26 -17.82 -3.38
C ARG A 105 -9.99 -19.18 -2.75
N ALA A 106 -9.05 -19.26 -1.81
CA ALA A 106 -8.67 -20.51 -1.16
C ALA A 106 -9.73 -21.05 -0.19
N ARG A 107 -10.66 -20.19 0.29
CA ARG A 107 -11.73 -20.55 1.23
C ARG A 107 -13.08 -20.75 0.59
N TYR A 108 -13.31 -20.23 -0.61
CA TYR A 108 -14.57 -20.41 -1.32
C TYR A 108 -15.04 -21.88 -1.35
N PRO A 109 -16.33 -22.17 -1.04
CA PRO A 109 -17.44 -21.24 -0.83
C PRO A 109 -17.60 -20.71 0.61
N GLU A 110 -16.69 -21.05 1.52
CA GLU A 110 -16.70 -20.54 2.90
C GLU A 110 -16.13 -19.12 2.99
N VAL A 111 -16.52 -18.40 4.05
CA VAL A 111 -15.98 -17.07 4.37
C VAL A 111 -14.70 -17.24 5.18
N ALA A 112 -13.63 -16.58 4.75
CA ALA A 112 -12.32 -16.69 5.43
C ALA A 112 -12.30 -15.98 6.80
N VAL A 113 -13.07 -14.90 6.94
CA VAL A 113 -13.23 -14.17 8.21
C VAL A 113 -14.32 -14.88 9.03
N PRO A 114 -14.00 -15.44 10.21
CA PRO A 114 -14.96 -16.13 11.04
C PRO A 114 -15.86 -15.16 11.80
N ALA A 115 -16.97 -15.69 12.31
CA ALA A 115 -17.91 -14.94 13.13
C ALA A 115 -17.24 -14.36 14.39
N GLY A 116 -17.54 -13.10 14.69
CA GLY A 116 -16.95 -12.31 15.77
C GLY A 116 -15.81 -11.39 15.34
N LEU A 117 -15.31 -11.50 14.11
CA LEU A 117 -14.25 -10.64 13.57
C LEU A 117 -14.68 -9.83 12.33
N GLU A 118 -15.93 -9.94 11.89
CA GLU A 118 -16.42 -9.26 10.68
C GLU A 118 -16.29 -7.74 10.78
N GLU A 119 -16.58 -7.17 11.95
CA GLU A 119 -16.46 -5.73 12.19
C GLU A 119 -14.99 -5.29 12.14
N THR A 120 -14.09 -6.00 12.83
CA THR A 120 -12.64 -5.72 12.82
C THR A 120 -12.08 -5.73 11.40
N PHE A 121 -12.41 -6.74 10.59
CA PHE A 121 -11.94 -6.82 9.20
C PHE A 121 -12.62 -5.81 8.28
N THR A 122 -13.85 -5.40 8.55
CA THR A 122 -14.49 -4.28 7.84
C THR A 122 -13.75 -2.98 8.13
N GLN A 123 -13.40 -2.72 9.39
CA GLN A 123 -12.64 -1.54 9.78
C GLN A 123 -11.22 -1.54 9.18
N MET A 124 -10.53 -2.69 9.17
CA MET A 124 -9.23 -2.83 8.51
C MET A 124 -9.32 -2.51 7.01
N GLN A 125 -10.32 -3.09 6.34
CA GLN A 125 -10.54 -2.83 4.92
C GLN A 125 -10.80 -1.34 4.65
N ASP A 126 -11.65 -0.71 5.44
CA ASP A 126 -11.96 0.71 5.29
C ASP A 126 -10.72 1.58 5.52
N ALA A 127 -9.90 1.26 6.51
CA ALA A 127 -8.64 1.96 6.77
C ALA A 127 -7.64 1.79 5.62
N ALA A 128 -7.43 0.57 5.11
CA ALA A 128 -6.54 0.31 3.99
C ALA A 128 -6.99 1.02 2.69
N VAL A 129 -8.29 1.07 2.42
CA VAL A 129 -8.84 1.84 1.30
C VAL A 129 -8.60 3.35 1.48
N ARG A 130 -8.74 3.88 2.70
CA ARG A 130 -8.42 5.29 2.98
C ARG A 130 -6.93 5.58 2.78
N VAL A 131 -6.03 4.71 3.23
CA VAL A 131 -4.58 4.81 2.96
C VAL A 131 -4.34 4.91 1.46
N ALA A 132 -4.85 3.96 0.67
CA ALA A 132 -4.61 3.91 -0.77
C ALA A 132 -5.14 5.16 -1.51
N ARG A 133 -6.34 5.62 -1.14
CA ARG A 133 -6.94 6.82 -1.72
C ARG A 133 -6.15 8.09 -1.36
N ARG A 134 -5.73 8.20 -0.10
CA ARG A 134 -4.93 9.34 0.39
C ARG A 134 -3.56 9.36 -0.27
N VAL A 135 -2.92 8.20 -0.45
CA VAL A 135 -1.66 8.07 -1.21
C VAL A 135 -1.84 8.54 -2.66
N THR A 136 -2.88 8.07 -3.34
CA THR A 136 -3.19 8.49 -4.72
C THR A 136 -3.41 9.99 -4.81
N THR A 137 -4.19 10.55 -3.87
CA THR A 137 -4.44 12.00 -3.81
C THR A 137 -3.15 12.77 -3.51
N LEU A 138 -2.31 12.30 -2.59
CA LEU A 138 -1.06 12.93 -2.22
C LEU A 138 -0.05 12.95 -3.38
N LEU A 139 -0.01 11.91 -4.22
CA LEU A 139 0.81 11.87 -5.45
C LEU A 139 0.38 12.97 -6.44
N GLY A 140 -0.92 13.16 -6.64
CA GLY A 140 -1.45 14.15 -7.58
C GLY A 140 -1.38 15.60 -7.06
N THR A 141 -1.68 15.83 -5.78
CA THR A 141 -1.82 17.20 -5.22
C THR A 141 -0.56 17.69 -4.51
N ARG A 142 0.27 16.78 -4.00
CA ARG A 142 1.38 17.07 -3.08
C ARG A 142 0.96 17.79 -1.79
N ASP A 143 -0.30 17.67 -1.38
CA ASP A 143 -0.80 18.22 -0.13
C ASP A 143 -0.26 17.42 1.06
N LEU A 144 0.77 17.95 1.72
CA LEU A 144 1.46 17.27 2.81
C LEU A 144 0.58 17.03 4.04
N ALA A 145 -0.58 17.69 4.18
CA ALA A 145 -1.53 17.38 5.27
C ALA A 145 -2.09 15.95 5.15
N LEU A 146 -2.09 15.38 3.94
CA LEU A 146 -2.49 13.99 3.73
C LEU A 146 -1.49 12.99 4.31
N ALA A 147 -0.21 13.35 4.45
CA ALA A 147 0.80 12.43 5.01
C ALA A 147 0.49 12.07 6.46
N GLU A 148 0.11 13.06 7.28
CA GLU A 148 -0.30 12.83 8.67
C GLU A 148 -1.59 11.99 8.75
N SER A 149 -2.53 12.22 7.83
CA SER A 149 -3.75 11.41 7.74
C SER A 149 -3.48 9.95 7.36
N ILE A 150 -2.45 9.70 6.54
CA ILE A 150 -2.03 8.33 6.17
C ILE A 150 -1.42 7.64 7.38
N GLU A 151 -0.56 8.31 8.15
CA GLU A 151 0.01 7.76 9.40
C GLU A 151 -1.09 7.42 10.42
N GLN A 152 -2.12 8.26 10.55
CA GLN A 152 -3.26 7.96 11.44
C GLN A 152 -4.09 6.73 11.01
N ASP A 153 -4.25 6.49 9.70
CA ASP A 153 -4.92 5.27 9.23
C ASP A 153 -4.04 4.03 9.44
N ASP A 154 -2.72 4.17 9.34
CA ASP A 154 -1.74 3.12 9.62
C ASP A 154 -1.74 2.72 11.10
N ASP A 155 -1.75 3.70 12.01
CA ASP A 155 -1.89 3.47 13.45
C ASP A 155 -3.17 2.67 13.78
N LEU A 156 -4.28 2.96 13.07
CA LEU A 156 -5.52 2.20 13.22
C LEU A 156 -5.37 0.76 12.69
N LEU A 157 -4.63 0.53 11.61
CA LEU A 157 -4.36 -0.81 11.10
C LEU A 157 -3.53 -1.64 12.09
N ASP A 158 -2.55 -1.02 12.74
CA ASP A 158 -1.74 -1.62 13.81
C ASP A 158 -2.56 -1.99 15.04
N GLU A 159 -3.47 -1.10 15.46
CA GLU A 159 -4.40 -1.34 16.56
C GLU A 159 -5.31 -2.53 16.25
N LEU A 160 -5.96 -2.53 15.08
CA LEU A 160 -6.85 -3.61 14.66
C LEU A 160 -6.10 -4.94 14.48
N HIS A 161 -4.84 -4.90 14.03
CA HIS A 161 -3.98 -6.08 13.93
C HIS A 161 -3.74 -6.66 15.33
N SER A 162 -3.42 -5.81 16.29
CA SER A 162 -3.25 -6.19 17.70
C SER A 162 -4.53 -6.76 18.31
N ASP A 163 -5.69 -6.17 18.02
CA ASP A 163 -7.01 -6.64 18.46
C ASP A 163 -7.34 -8.02 17.90
N THR A 164 -6.98 -8.28 16.63
CA THR A 164 -7.15 -9.60 16.01
C THR A 164 -6.34 -10.65 16.77
N PHE A 165 -5.11 -10.34 17.17
CA PHE A 165 -4.30 -11.22 18.01
C PHE A 165 -4.89 -11.41 19.41
N ALA A 166 -5.38 -10.33 20.04
CA ALA A 166 -6.01 -10.41 21.36
C ALA A 166 -7.24 -11.33 21.33
N ALA A 167 -8.08 -11.25 20.29
CA ALA A 167 -9.23 -12.12 20.12
C ALA A 167 -8.84 -13.60 20.00
N MET A 168 -7.77 -13.91 19.25
CA MET A 168 -7.28 -15.30 19.11
C MET A 168 -6.65 -15.85 20.39
N LEU A 169 -5.99 -15.00 21.18
CA LEU A 169 -5.22 -15.40 22.37
C LEU A 169 -6.02 -15.28 23.68
N GLY A 170 -7.20 -14.66 23.65
CA GLY A 170 -8.04 -14.38 24.82
C GLY A 170 -8.70 -15.59 25.50
N GLY A 171 -8.49 -16.81 24.98
CA GLY A 171 -9.03 -18.05 25.56
C GLY A 171 -10.47 -18.40 25.15
N GLU A 172 -11.16 -17.47 24.48
CA GLU A 172 -12.51 -17.65 23.92
C GLU A 172 -12.50 -17.98 22.42
N TRP A 173 -11.32 -18.26 21.86
CA TRP A 173 -11.17 -18.59 20.44
C TRP A 173 -11.60 -20.05 20.16
N GLU A 174 -12.82 -20.21 19.64
CA GLU A 174 -13.41 -21.52 19.34
C GLU A 174 -13.17 -22.00 17.90
N HIS A 175 -12.57 -21.16 17.04
CA HIS A 175 -12.37 -21.48 15.63
C HIS A 175 -11.16 -22.38 15.39
N GLY A 176 -11.23 -23.21 14.35
CA GLY A 176 -10.18 -24.18 14.02
C GLY A 176 -8.86 -23.55 13.53
N PRO A 177 -7.77 -24.35 13.44
CA PRO A 177 -6.45 -23.85 13.06
C PRO A 177 -6.40 -23.10 11.72
N GLN A 178 -7.23 -23.50 10.75
CA GLN A 178 -7.29 -22.84 9.45
C GLN A 178 -7.78 -21.39 9.57
N ALA A 179 -8.85 -21.16 10.34
CA ALA A 179 -9.39 -19.83 10.55
C ALA A 179 -8.38 -18.94 11.29
N THR A 180 -7.67 -19.49 12.29
CA THR A 180 -6.60 -18.78 13.00
C THR A 180 -5.50 -18.33 12.06
N VAL A 181 -5.03 -19.22 11.18
CA VAL A 181 -3.99 -18.88 10.19
C VAL A 181 -4.49 -17.82 9.22
N ASP A 182 -5.72 -17.96 8.73
CA ASP A 182 -6.28 -17.04 7.73
C ASP A 182 -6.42 -15.63 8.29
N VAL A 183 -7.00 -15.45 9.49
CA VAL A 183 -7.14 -14.11 10.11
C VAL A 183 -5.79 -13.52 10.56
N THR A 184 -4.84 -14.35 10.97
CA THR A 184 -3.48 -13.91 11.28
C THR A 184 -2.81 -13.32 10.04
N LEU A 185 -2.90 -14.02 8.90
CA LEU A 185 -2.31 -13.56 7.65
C LEU A 185 -3.04 -12.33 7.10
N LEU A 186 -4.37 -12.35 7.07
CA LEU A 186 -5.17 -11.23 6.58
C LEU A 186 -4.91 -9.95 7.36
N SER A 187 -4.93 -10.00 8.69
CA SER A 187 -4.64 -8.83 9.52
C SER A 187 -3.23 -8.30 9.28
N ARG A 188 -2.25 -9.20 9.12
CA ARG A 188 -0.88 -8.81 8.79
C ARG A 188 -0.76 -8.19 7.41
N TYR A 189 -1.52 -8.67 6.42
CA TYR A 189 -1.49 -8.08 5.08
C TYR A 189 -2.04 -6.65 5.07
N TYR A 190 -3.05 -6.36 5.88
CA TYR A 190 -3.56 -5.01 6.05
C TYR A 190 -2.58 -4.08 6.79
N GLU A 191 -1.96 -4.51 7.89
CA GLU A 191 -0.89 -3.75 8.58
C GLU A 191 0.24 -3.38 7.62
N ARG A 192 0.82 -4.38 6.94
CA ARG A 192 1.89 -4.14 5.97
C ARG A 192 1.47 -3.27 4.78
N PHE A 193 0.17 -3.21 4.46
CA PHE A 193 -0.33 -2.36 3.40
C PHE A 193 -0.27 -0.88 3.84
N GLY A 194 -0.64 -0.61 5.09
CA GLY A 194 -0.49 0.69 5.75
C GLY A 194 0.97 1.16 5.76
N ASP A 195 1.89 0.31 6.24
CA ASP A 195 3.34 0.55 6.26
C ASP A 195 3.87 1.08 4.92
N HIS A 196 3.47 0.42 3.82
CA HIS A 196 3.90 0.80 2.48
C HIS A 196 3.26 2.12 2.03
N GLY A 197 2.02 2.40 2.43
CA GLY A 197 1.38 3.70 2.23
C GLY A 197 2.13 4.84 2.94
N VAL A 198 2.52 4.64 4.21
CA VAL A 198 3.35 5.58 4.97
C VAL A 198 4.72 5.76 4.31
N SER A 199 5.34 4.68 3.82
CA SER A 199 6.60 4.75 3.08
C SER A 199 6.49 5.65 1.84
N VAL A 200 5.40 5.54 1.06
CA VAL A 200 5.15 6.44 -0.08
C VAL A 200 4.95 7.89 0.39
N ALA A 201 4.13 8.11 1.41
CA ALA A 201 3.84 9.45 1.94
C ALA A 201 5.12 10.18 2.39
N ARG A 202 5.98 9.49 3.15
CA ARG A 202 7.27 10.01 3.61
C ARG A 202 8.21 10.36 2.45
N ARG A 203 8.15 9.65 1.33
CA ARG A 203 8.94 9.99 0.12
C ARG A 203 8.42 11.24 -0.57
N ILE A 204 7.12 11.48 -0.57
CA ILE A 204 6.54 12.71 -1.11
C ILE A 204 6.90 13.91 -0.22
N VAL A 205 6.83 13.76 1.10
CA VAL A 205 7.33 14.77 2.05
C VAL A 205 8.80 15.10 1.78
N TYR A 206 9.64 14.07 1.61
CA TYR A 206 11.06 14.27 1.27
C TYR A 206 11.24 14.97 -0.08
N LEU A 207 10.43 14.62 -1.08
CA LEU A 207 10.49 15.24 -2.40
C LEU A 207 10.22 16.75 -2.32
N VAL A 208 9.19 17.14 -1.57
CA VAL A 208 8.75 18.55 -1.42
C VAL A 208 9.69 19.34 -0.51
N THR A 209 10.10 18.79 0.62
CA THR A 209 10.84 19.52 1.67
C THR A 209 12.36 19.38 1.57
N GLY A 210 12.83 18.28 1.00
CA GLY A 210 14.24 17.88 1.01
C GLY A 210 14.77 17.36 2.35
N ALA A 211 13.93 17.27 3.38
CA ALA A 211 14.26 16.68 4.68
C ALA A 211 13.67 15.27 4.77
N THR A 212 14.43 14.32 5.34
CA THR A 212 13.85 13.01 5.67
C THR A 212 12.87 13.16 6.82
N ALA A 213 11.88 12.27 6.93
CA ALA A 213 10.92 12.29 8.03
C ALA A 213 11.64 12.27 9.40
N GLU A 214 12.74 11.51 9.55
CA GLU A 214 13.56 11.48 10.78
C GLU A 214 14.26 12.81 11.09
N ALA A 215 14.52 13.64 10.07
CA ALA A 215 15.09 14.97 10.27
C ALA A 215 14.02 16.01 10.66
N LEU A 216 12.75 15.72 10.39
CA LEU A 216 11.59 16.56 10.75
C LEU A 216 11.02 16.20 12.13
N ASP A 217 11.18 14.94 12.58
CA ASP A 217 10.91 14.51 13.96
C ASP A 217 12.12 13.78 14.60
N PRO A 218 13.02 14.50 15.29
CA PRO A 218 14.17 13.93 15.98
C PRO A 218 13.81 13.05 17.19
N ALA A 219 12.55 13.04 17.65
CA ALA A 219 12.12 12.24 18.80
C ALA A 219 11.88 10.77 18.41
N ALA A 220 11.44 10.51 17.17
CA ALA A 220 11.21 9.15 16.64
C ALA A 220 12.51 8.30 16.55
N VAL A 221 13.67 8.93 16.39
CA VAL A 221 14.98 8.24 16.29
C VAL A 221 15.45 7.64 17.62
N ARG A 222 14.84 8.04 18.75
CA ARG A 222 15.27 7.60 20.09
C ARG A 222 14.54 6.35 20.61
N GLY A 223 13.64 5.77 19.82
CA GLY A 223 12.72 4.71 20.27
C GLY A 223 12.90 3.31 19.65
N SER A 224 13.84 3.10 18.74
CA SER A 224 14.13 1.79 18.10
C SER A 224 15.26 1.03 18.78
#